data_AF-A0A7Y0THV0-F1
#
_entry.id   AF-A0A7Y0THV0-F1
#
_cell.length_a   1.000
_cell.length_b   1.000
_cell.length_c   1.000
_cell.angle_alpha   90.00
_cell.angle_beta   90.00
_cell.angle_gamma   90.00
#
_symmetry.space_group_name_H-M   'P 1'
#
loop_
_entity.id
_entity.type
_entity.pdbx_description
1 polymer ?
#
loop_
_entity_poly.entity_id
_entity_poly.type
_entity_poly.pdbx_seq_one_letter_code
_entity_poly.pdbx_strand_id
1 'polypeptide(L)'
;MLEQSVKKLARNFNDAWARSIELLTHADEIEIERAVRTLQVIKGNTYAKALLKENGRVINDIGFDIGIGLMFRKNNISRAELNRWYNEAEKTRFEGHIFQPLPDKADAWKLFLSVREKLFEMHRAAEELRDLKKKSLLPAHTSLTIEGVKSAMELGMWKLFYPEQKQEAFILLLWQELPKEARLDFFQTLSPEEKSRIYQLPDPAARETETQKLFDKLIKKQAPVLQQQQTS
;
A
#
# COMPACT_ATOMS: atom_id res chain seq x y z
N MET A 1 -5.04 3.07 -16.20
CA MET A 1 -5.00 2.97 -14.71
C MET A 1 -4.31 4.19 -14.10
N LEU A 2 -3.01 4.43 -14.30
CA LEU A 2 -2.29 5.58 -13.73
C LEU A 2 -3.00 6.94 -13.98
N GLU A 3 -3.42 7.19 -15.22
CA GLU A 3 -4.07 8.45 -15.59
C GLU A 3 -5.43 8.65 -14.90
N GLN A 4 -6.15 7.56 -14.61
CA GLN A 4 -7.42 7.61 -13.89
C GLN A 4 -7.19 7.88 -12.39
N SER A 5 -6.21 7.22 -11.77
CA SER A 5 -5.84 7.47 -10.36
C SER A 5 -5.32 8.89 -10.16
N VAL A 6 -4.50 9.39 -11.11
CA VAL A 6 -4.06 10.80 -11.12
C VAL A 6 -5.25 11.72 -11.24
N LYS A 7 -6.13 11.57 -12.25
CA LYS A 7 -7.33 12.43 -12.44
C LYS A 7 -8.25 12.44 -11.22
N LYS A 8 -8.37 11.31 -10.51
CA LYS A 8 -9.24 11.19 -9.33
C LYS A 8 -8.65 11.88 -8.09
N LEU A 9 -7.33 11.93 -7.97
CA LEU A 9 -6.63 12.59 -6.87
C LEU A 9 -6.36 14.08 -7.15
N ALA A 10 -5.92 14.43 -8.36
CA ALA A 10 -5.57 15.79 -8.78
C ALA A 10 -5.55 15.96 -10.31
N ARG A 11 -5.13 17.14 -10.79
CA ARG A 11 -4.99 17.42 -12.23
C ARG A 11 -3.63 17.05 -12.81
N ASN A 12 -2.62 16.88 -11.95
CA ASN A 12 -1.26 16.51 -12.33
C ASN A 12 -0.68 15.49 -11.34
N PHE A 13 0.42 14.85 -11.74
CA PHE A 13 1.04 13.76 -10.97
C PHE A 13 1.62 14.24 -9.63
N ASN A 14 2.27 15.40 -9.57
CA ASN A 14 2.92 15.88 -8.35
C ASN A 14 1.89 16.14 -7.23
N ASP A 15 0.78 16.78 -7.59
CA ASP A 15 -0.32 17.05 -6.66
C ASP A 15 -1.04 15.76 -6.27
N ALA A 16 -1.22 14.84 -7.21
CA ALA A 16 -1.81 13.52 -6.94
C ALA A 16 -0.92 12.71 -5.97
N TRP A 17 0.40 12.79 -6.14
CA TRP A 17 1.36 12.15 -5.27
C TRP A 17 1.35 12.75 -3.86
N ALA A 18 1.40 14.07 -3.73
CA ALA A 18 1.31 14.75 -2.43
C ALA A 18 0.00 14.39 -1.70
N ARG A 19 -1.14 14.40 -2.41
CA ARG A 19 -2.43 13.99 -1.84
C ARG A 19 -2.48 12.52 -1.46
N SER A 20 -1.83 11.65 -2.23
CA SER A 20 -1.74 10.22 -1.89
C SER A 20 -0.99 9.99 -0.59
N ILE A 21 0.06 10.77 -0.31
CA ILE A 21 0.79 10.69 0.96
C ILE A 21 -0.12 11.06 2.12
N GLU A 22 -0.84 12.18 2.04
CA GLU A 22 -1.75 12.62 3.10
C GLU A 22 -2.91 11.65 3.37
N LEU A 23 -3.41 10.98 2.32
CA LEU A 23 -4.47 9.97 2.46
C LEU A 23 -3.97 8.67 3.12
N LEU A 24 -2.72 8.29 2.88
CA LEU A 24 -2.14 7.03 3.35
C LEU A 24 -1.31 7.16 4.62
N THR A 25 -1.00 8.38 5.06
CA THR A 25 -0.25 8.64 6.29
C THR A 25 -1.21 8.81 7.46
N HIS A 26 -1.03 8.01 8.50
CA HIS A 26 -1.77 8.17 9.75
C HIS A 26 -1.35 9.45 10.46
N ALA A 27 -2.33 10.18 11.00
CA ALA A 27 -2.04 11.36 11.80
C ALA A 27 -1.39 10.95 13.12
N ASP A 28 -0.36 11.70 13.53
CA ASP A 28 0.31 11.45 14.80
C ASP A 28 -0.50 12.01 15.99
N GLU A 29 -0.07 11.67 17.21
CA GLU A 29 -0.76 12.09 18.43
C GLU A 29 -0.81 13.60 18.59
N ILE A 30 0.24 14.31 18.18
CA ILE A 30 0.35 15.76 18.31
C ILE A 30 -0.60 16.44 17.31
N GLU A 31 -0.69 15.93 16.08
CA GLU A 31 -1.63 16.40 15.05
C GLU A 31 -3.08 16.23 15.51
N ILE A 32 -3.41 15.06 16.05
CA ILE A 32 -4.74 14.77 16.58
C ILE A 32 -5.08 15.68 17.76
N GLU A 33 -4.18 15.79 18.74
CA GLU A 33 -4.39 16.64 19.91
C GLU A 33 -4.58 18.10 19.51
N ARG A 34 -3.73 18.61 18.59
CA ARG A 34 -3.83 19.98 18.10
C ARG A 34 -5.17 20.24 17.41
N ALA A 35 -5.64 19.33 16.55
CA ALA A 35 -6.92 19.47 15.87
C ALA A 35 -8.09 19.52 16.85
N VAL A 36 -8.11 18.59 17.83
CA VAL A 36 -9.16 18.55 18.86
C VAL A 36 -9.13 19.80 19.73
N ARG A 37 -7.96 20.20 20.27
CA ARG A 37 -7.83 21.42 21.09
C ARG A 37 -8.26 22.68 20.34
N THR A 38 -7.87 22.80 19.08
CA THR A 38 -8.24 23.96 18.26
C THR A 38 -9.75 24.04 18.08
N LEU A 39 -10.39 22.91 17.79
CA LEU A 39 -11.85 22.83 17.69
C LEU A 39 -12.54 23.19 19.02
N GLN A 40 -11.97 22.71 20.14
CA GLN A 40 -12.44 23.04 21.49
C GLN A 40 -12.39 24.53 21.78
N VAL A 41 -11.32 25.23 21.39
CA VAL A 41 -11.23 26.69 21.56
C VAL A 41 -12.27 27.42 20.72
N ILE A 42 -12.47 27.02 19.46
CA ILE A 42 -13.42 27.69 18.54
C ILE A 42 -14.86 27.51 19.01
N LYS A 43 -15.28 26.26 19.23
CA LYS A 43 -16.64 25.93 19.66
C LYS A 43 -16.88 26.37 21.10
N GLY A 44 -15.87 26.24 21.96
CA GLY A 44 -15.88 26.66 23.34
C GLY A 44 -16.06 28.15 23.57
N ASN A 45 -15.32 28.98 22.84
CA ASN A 45 -15.51 30.44 22.87
C ASN A 45 -16.91 30.84 22.41
N THR A 46 -17.43 30.15 21.39
CA THR A 46 -18.79 30.37 20.89
C THR A 46 -19.82 30.01 21.95
N TYR A 47 -19.62 28.90 22.66
CA TYR A 47 -20.46 28.45 23.77
C TYR A 47 -20.41 29.41 24.97
N ALA A 48 -19.21 29.81 25.41
CA ALA A 48 -19.03 30.73 26.53
C ALA A 48 -19.66 32.11 26.28
N LYS A 49 -19.50 32.67 25.07
CA LYS A 49 -20.16 33.93 24.67
C LYS A 49 -21.68 33.82 24.68
N ALA A 50 -22.21 32.69 24.22
CA ALA A 50 -23.65 32.48 24.17
C ALA A 50 -24.26 32.30 25.58
N LEU A 51 -23.58 31.57 26.48
CA LEU A 51 -23.96 31.45 27.88
C LEU A 51 -23.89 32.78 28.65
N LEU A 52 -22.87 33.60 28.38
CA LEU A 52 -22.78 34.94 28.95
C LEU A 52 -24.00 35.79 28.56
N LYS A 53 -24.45 35.69 27.30
CA LYS A 53 -25.62 36.43 26.79
C LYS A 53 -26.94 35.95 27.39
N GLU A 54 -27.14 34.64 27.57
CA GLU A 54 -28.40 34.10 28.09
C GLU A 54 -28.49 34.09 29.62
N ASN A 55 -27.40 33.76 30.32
CA ASN A 55 -27.45 33.42 31.75
C ASN A 55 -26.43 34.21 32.61
N GLY A 56 -25.65 35.13 32.02
CA GLY A 56 -24.65 35.93 32.74
C GLY A 56 -23.47 35.12 33.32
N ARG A 57 -23.29 33.86 32.91
CA ARG A 57 -22.23 32.97 33.41
C ARG A 57 -21.11 32.80 32.38
N VAL A 58 -19.86 32.93 32.81
CA VAL A 58 -18.66 32.60 32.00
C VAL A 58 -18.10 31.27 32.48
N ILE A 59 -17.97 30.30 31.57
CA ILE A 59 -17.25 29.05 31.83
C ILE A 59 -15.83 29.25 31.32
N ASN A 60 -14.87 29.27 32.25
CA ASN A 60 -13.47 29.60 31.95
C ASN A 60 -12.63 28.39 31.50
N ASP A 61 -13.05 27.15 31.80
CA ASP A 61 -12.26 25.95 31.49
C ASP A 61 -13.08 24.92 30.73
N ILE A 62 -12.63 24.61 29.51
CA ILE A 62 -13.09 23.46 28.73
C ILE A 62 -11.97 22.43 28.81
N GLY A 63 -12.19 21.35 29.58
CA GLY A 63 -11.23 20.26 29.68
C GLY A 63 -10.95 19.64 28.31
N PHE A 64 -9.68 19.26 28.07
CA PHE A 64 -9.30 18.56 26.87
C PHE A 64 -10.01 17.20 26.77
N ASP A 65 -10.71 16.94 25.67
CA ASP A 65 -11.44 15.68 25.47
C ASP A 65 -10.48 14.60 24.96
N ILE A 66 -9.87 13.91 25.92
CA ILE A 66 -8.97 12.76 25.70
C ILE A 66 -9.70 11.62 24.95
N GLY A 67 -11.03 11.51 25.11
CA GLY A 67 -11.83 10.41 24.57
C GLY A 67 -11.90 10.42 23.04
N ILE A 68 -12.04 11.60 22.44
CA ILE A 68 -12.05 11.78 20.98
C ILE A 68 -10.66 11.52 20.40
N GLY A 69 -9.60 12.06 21.01
CA GLY A 69 -8.22 11.83 20.58
C GLY A 69 -7.84 10.34 20.61
N LEU A 70 -8.21 9.62 21.68
CA LEU A 70 -8.01 8.17 21.76
C LEU A 70 -8.80 7.40 20.69
N MET A 71 -10.02 7.84 20.37
CA MET A 71 -10.84 7.21 19.34
C MET A 71 -10.17 7.31 17.97
N PHE A 72 -9.65 8.47 17.60
CA PHE A 72 -8.95 8.65 16.32
C PHE A 72 -7.69 7.80 16.22
N ARG A 73 -6.89 7.73 17.28
CA ARG A 73 -5.69 6.91 17.33
C ARG A 73 -6.01 5.43 17.15
N LYS A 74 -6.98 4.90 17.89
CA LYS A 74 -7.38 3.48 17.80
C LYS A 74 -7.89 3.08 16.42
N ASN A 75 -8.38 4.04 15.64
CA ASN A 75 -8.95 3.80 14.31
C ASN A 75 -8.05 4.27 13.16
N ASN A 76 -6.77 4.56 13.45
CA ASN A 76 -5.75 4.92 12.48
C ASN A 76 -6.22 6.03 11.52
N ILE A 77 -6.77 7.12 12.05
CA ILE A 77 -7.21 8.24 11.22
C ILE A 77 -6.05 8.72 10.32
N SER A 78 -6.30 8.91 9.03
CA SER A 78 -5.30 9.52 8.14
C SER A 78 -5.25 11.03 8.31
N ARG A 79 -4.15 11.67 7.88
CA ARG A 79 -4.05 13.14 7.92
C ARG A 79 -5.14 13.82 7.09
N ALA A 80 -5.46 13.27 5.92
CA ALA A 80 -6.55 13.76 5.09
C ALA A 80 -7.92 13.61 5.78
N GLU A 81 -8.17 12.48 6.45
CA GLU A 81 -9.38 12.26 7.24
C GLU A 81 -9.47 13.24 8.42
N LEU A 82 -8.38 13.43 9.18
CA LEU A 82 -8.35 14.34 10.33
C LEU A 82 -8.63 15.79 9.91
N ASN A 83 -7.99 16.25 8.83
CA ASN A 83 -8.20 17.59 8.31
C ASN A 83 -9.66 17.79 7.83
N ARG A 84 -10.22 16.82 7.10
CA ARG A 84 -11.61 16.90 6.65
C ARG A 84 -12.59 16.84 7.82
N TRP A 85 -12.35 15.96 8.79
CA TRP A 85 -13.13 15.87 10.02
C TRP A 85 -13.12 17.20 10.77
N TYR A 86 -11.97 17.81 10.97
CA TYR A 86 -11.85 19.12 11.62
C TYR A 86 -12.70 20.18 10.92
N ASN A 87 -12.57 20.29 9.59
CA ASN A 87 -13.30 21.28 8.79
C ASN A 87 -14.83 21.06 8.80
N GLU A 88 -15.27 19.80 8.81
CA GLU A 88 -16.70 19.47 8.88
C GLU A 88 -17.24 19.67 10.31
N ALA A 89 -16.47 19.30 11.33
CA ALA A 89 -16.83 19.47 12.74
C ALA A 89 -16.95 20.95 13.13
N GLU A 90 -16.07 21.80 12.61
CA GLU A 90 -16.14 23.25 12.80
C GLU A 90 -17.47 23.83 12.30
N LYS A 91 -18.01 23.33 11.19
CA LYS A 91 -19.24 23.83 10.56
C LYS A 91 -20.51 23.17 11.08
N THR A 92 -20.39 21.96 11.63
CA THR A 92 -21.53 21.18 12.09
C THR A 92 -22.08 21.74 13.40
N ARG A 93 -23.42 21.77 13.51
CA ARG A 93 -24.13 21.99 14.77
C ARG A 93 -24.54 20.63 15.31
N PHE A 94 -23.97 20.22 16.44
CA PHE A 94 -24.32 18.97 17.10
C PHE A 94 -25.57 19.17 17.96
N GLU A 95 -26.45 18.17 18.02
CA GLU A 95 -27.77 18.28 18.67
C GLU A 95 -27.68 18.24 20.21
N GLY A 96 -28.73 18.68 20.89
CA GLY A 96 -28.90 18.54 22.34
C GLY A 96 -29.04 19.84 23.12
N HIS A 97 -28.65 20.99 22.54
CA HIS A 97 -28.80 22.31 23.15
C HIS A 97 -29.02 23.41 22.10
N ILE A 98 -29.47 24.59 22.55
CA ILE A 98 -29.71 25.78 21.72
C ILE A 98 -28.39 26.36 21.14
N PHE A 99 -27.25 25.92 21.68
CA PHE A 99 -25.90 26.36 21.31
C PHE A 99 -25.20 25.35 20.42
N GLN A 100 -24.01 25.68 19.89
CA GLN A 100 -23.17 24.73 19.15
C GLN A 100 -22.17 24.04 20.11
N PRO A 101 -22.54 22.95 20.80
CA PRO A 101 -21.58 22.23 21.62
C PRO A 101 -20.49 21.60 20.75
N LEU A 102 -19.37 21.28 21.38
CA LEU A 102 -18.42 20.33 20.85
C LEU A 102 -19.11 18.99 20.58
N PRO A 103 -18.69 18.22 19.55
CA PRO A 103 -19.21 16.88 19.39
C PRO A 103 -18.89 16.07 20.64
N ASP A 104 -19.85 15.30 21.14
CA ASP A 104 -19.51 14.23 22.05
C ASP A 104 -18.76 13.11 21.29
N LYS A 105 -18.33 12.08 22.02
CA LYS A 105 -17.60 10.96 21.41
C LYS A 105 -18.42 10.23 20.34
N ALA A 106 -19.74 10.12 20.49
CA ALA A 106 -20.60 9.41 19.54
C ALA A 106 -20.80 10.22 18.26
N ASP A 107 -20.99 11.53 18.38
CA ASP A 107 -21.11 12.45 17.24
C ASP A 107 -19.78 12.61 16.50
N ALA A 108 -18.67 12.70 17.23
CA ALA A 108 -17.34 12.70 16.65
C ALA A 108 -17.09 11.42 15.85
N TRP A 109 -17.54 10.27 16.38
CA TRP A 109 -17.45 8.97 15.71
C TRP A 109 -18.30 8.89 14.43
N LYS A 110 -19.56 9.32 14.49
CA LYS A 110 -20.44 9.37 13.31
C LYS A 110 -19.85 10.23 12.21
N LEU A 111 -19.35 11.42 12.57
CA LEU A 111 -18.74 12.33 11.61
C LEU A 111 -17.48 11.73 10.99
N PHE A 112 -16.66 11.06 11.80
CA PHE A 112 -15.47 10.35 11.31
C PHE A 112 -15.81 9.26 10.29
N LEU A 113 -16.82 8.43 10.57
CA LEU A 113 -17.26 7.40 9.63
C LEU A 113 -17.75 8.02 8.31
N SER A 114 -18.50 9.12 8.38
CA SER A 114 -18.94 9.85 7.18
C SER A 114 -17.76 10.41 6.37
N VAL A 115 -16.76 10.98 7.03
CA VAL A 115 -15.55 11.49 6.37
C VAL A 115 -14.77 10.37 5.71
N ARG A 116 -14.61 9.23 6.39
CA ARG A 116 -13.93 8.05 5.87
C ARG A 116 -14.63 7.51 4.64
N GLU A 117 -15.96 7.39 4.67
CA GLU A 117 -16.75 6.99 3.51
C GLU A 117 -16.57 7.94 2.32
N LYS A 118 -16.62 9.27 2.55
CA LYS A 118 -16.41 10.28 1.50
C LYS A 118 -15.01 10.24 0.88
N LEU A 119 -14.00 9.74 1.61
CA LEU A 119 -12.62 9.65 1.16
C LEU A 119 -12.23 8.26 0.65
N PHE A 120 -13.09 7.26 0.80
CA PHE A 120 -12.81 5.86 0.46
C PHE A 120 -12.27 5.69 -0.97
N GLU A 121 -12.98 6.27 -1.93
CA GLU A 121 -12.62 6.19 -3.35
C GLU A 121 -11.31 6.92 -3.69
N MET A 122 -10.95 7.95 -2.91
CA MET A 122 -9.66 8.64 -3.06
C MET A 122 -8.53 7.84 -2.39
N HIS A 123 -8.81 7.20 -1.26
CA HIS A 123 -7.86 6.31 -0.58
C HIS A 123 -7.46 5.15 -1.49
N ARG A 124 -8.44 4.49 -2.11
CA ARG A 124 -8.18 3.43 -3.10
C ARG A 124 -7.33 3.93 -4.27
N ALA A 125 -7.64 5.10 -4.83
CA ALA A 125 -6.84 5.69 -5.90
C ALA A 125 -5.40 6.02 -5.45
N ALA A 126 -5.21 6.41 -4.18
CA ALA A 126 -3.89 6.65 -3.59
C ALA A 126 -3.08 5.36 -3.44
N GLU A 127 -3.69 4.26 -3.00
CA GLU A 127 -3.05 2.94 -2.94
C GLU A 127 -2.61 2.47 -4.33
N GLU A 128 -3.50 2.56 -5.32
CA GLU A 128 -3.21 2.21 -6.71
C GLU A 128 -2.05 3.05 -7.27
N LEU A 129 -2.03 4.37 -7.01
CA LEU A 129 -0.95 5.25 -7.44
C LEU A 129 0.39 4.87 -6.78
N ARG A 130 0.38 4.54 -5.49
CA ARG A 130 1.58 4.11 -4.75
C ARG A 130 2.11 2.77 -5.27
N ASP A 131 1.23 1.83 -5.57
CA ASP A 131 1.61 0.53 -6.11
C ASP A 131 2.14 0.63 -7.54
N LEU A 132 1.53 1.49 -8.37
CA LEU A 132 2.06 1.78 -9.71
C LEU A 132 3.43 2.45 -9.64
N LYS A 133 3.66 3.39 -8.70
CA LYS A 133 4.98 4.00 -8.52
C LYS A 133 6.01 3.00 -8.02
N LYS A 134 5.64 2.11 -7.09
CA LYS A 134 6.51 0.99 -6.69
C LYS A 134 6.85 0.15 -7.91
N LYS A 135 5.87 -0.27 -8.71
CA LYS A 135 6.09 -1.03 -9.95
C LYS A 135 6.95 -0.31 -10.98
N SER A 136 6.86 1.01 -11.10
CA SER A 136 7.73 1.78 -12.01
C SER A 136 9.14 2.02 -11.47
N LEU A 137 9.32 1.98 -10.15
CA LEU A 137 10.65 2.02 -9.50
C LEU A 137 11.35 0.66 -9.56
N LEU A 138 10.59 -0.42 -9.81
CA LEU A 138 11.17 -1.67 -10.24
C LEU A 138 11.68 -1.48 -11.67
N PRO A 139 12.91 -1.92 -11.98
CA PRO A 139 13.39 -1.88 -13.35
C PRO A 139 12.37 -2.60 -14.23
N ALA A 140 11.76 -1.86 -15.17
CA ALA A 140 10.89 -2.43 -16.19
C ALA A 140 11.69 -3.53 -16.86
N HIS A 141 11.21 -4.79 -16.81
CA HIS A 141 11.91 -6.01 -17.24
C HIS A 141 12.99 -5.73 -18.28
N THR A 142 14.17 -5.32 -17.81
CA THR A 142 15.31 -5.12 -18.69
C THR A 142 15.71 -6.54 -18.99
N SER A 143 15.65 -6.91 -20.26
CA SER A 143 16.05 -8.23 -20.72
C SER A 143 17.36 -8.60 -20.03
N LEU A 144 17.32 -9.66 -19.23
CA LEU A 144 18.47 -10.06 -18.44
C LEU A 144 19.59 -10.46 -19.40
N THR A 145 20.76 -9.88 -19.21
CA THR A 145 21.98 -10.38 -19.88
C THR A 145 22.48 -11.61 -19.14
N ILE A 146 23.05 -12.60 -19.83
CA ILE A 146 23.65 -13.80 -19.22
C ILE A 146 24.63 -13.40 -18.08
N GLU A 147 25.48 -12.41 -18.32
CA GLU A 147 26.46 -11.90 -17.34
C GLU A 147 25.78 -11.30 -16.11
N GLY A 148 24.75 -10.46 -16.31
CA GLY A 148 23.97 -9.87 -15.22
C GLY A 148 23.28 -10.91 -14.34
N VAL A 149 22.73 -12.00 -14.92
CA VAL A 149 22.14 -13.09 -14.12
C VAL A 149 23.21 -13.81 -13.30
N LYS A 150 24.35 -14.14 -13.91
CA LYS A 150 25.46 -14.81 -13.23
C LYS A 150 25.97 -13.99 -12.05
N SER A 151 26.27 -12.70 -12.26
CA SER A 151 26.72 -11.81 -11.20
C SER A 151 25.70 -11.67 -10.07
N ALA A 152 24.40 -11.58 -10.41
CA ALA A 152 23.35 -11.50 -9.39
C ALA A 152 23.23 -12.80 -8.57
N MET A 153 23.43 -13.97 -9.20
CA MET A 153 23.47 -15.26 -8.51
C MET A 153 24.70 -15.40 -7.60
N GLU A 154 25.87 -14.97 -8.07
CA GLU A 154 27.11 -14.94 -7.25
C GLU A 154 26.94 -14.06 -6.01
N LEU A 155 26.20 -12.96 -6.13
CA LEU A 155 25.86 -12.07 -5.01
C LEU A 155 24.71 -12.58 -4.12
N GLY A 156 24.16 -13.77 -4.39
CA GLY A 156 23.07 -14.36 -3.60
C GLY A 156 21.72 -13.64 -3.76
N MET A 157 21.53 -12.88 -4.84
CA MET A 157 20.33 -12.04 -5.06
C MET A 157 19.16 -12.79 -5.67
N TRP A 158 19.23 -14.12 -5.85
CA TRP A 158 18.19 -14.93 -6.49
C TRP A 158 16.79 -14.75 -5.88
N LYS A 159 16.71 -14.55 -4.56
CA LYS A 159 15.44 -14.33 -3.84
C LYS A 159 14.76 -13.00 -4.17
N LEU A 160 15.51 -12.06 -4.75
CA LEU A 160 15.02 -10.74 -5.14
C LEU A 160 14.48 -10.71 -6.58
N PHE A 161 14.66 -11.79 -7.35
CA PHE A 161 14.17 -11.88 -8.72
C PHE A 161 12.65 -12.04 -8.74
N TYR A 162 11.99 -11.26 -9.60
CA TYR A 162 10.57 -11.44 -9.91
C TYR A 162 10.33 -12.76 -10.65
N PRO A 163 9.12 -13.35 -10.56
CA PRO A 163 8.80 -14.59 -11.27
C PRO A 163 9.16 -14.58 -12.76
N GLU A 164 8.93 -13.46 -13.44
CA GLU A 164 9.23 -13.29 -14.87
C GLU A 164 10.75 -13.28 -15.12
N GLN A 165 11.52 -12.63 -14.25
CA GLN A 165 12.99 -12.62 -14.30
C GLN A 165 13.59 -14.00 -14.02
N LYS A 166 12.97 -14.79 -13.13
CA LYS A 166 13.38 -16.17 -12.88
C LYS A 166 13.16 -17.05 -14.11
N GLN A 167 12.02 -16.88 -14.79
CA GLN A 167 11.74 -17.59 -16.04
C GLN A 167 12.75 -17.21 -17.13
N GLU A 168 13.04 -15.92 -17.29
CA GLU A 168 14.05 -15.46 -18.24
C GLU A 168 15.46 -16.01 -17.89
N ALA A 169 15.84 -16.03 -16.61
CA ALA A 169 17.09 -16.62 -16.15
C ALA A 169 17.20 -18.12 -16.47
N PHE A 170 16.10 -18.88 -16.40
CA PHE A 170 16.08 -20.30 -16.78
C PHE A 170 16.31 -20.52 -18.29
N ILE A 171 16.01 -19.53 -19.12
CA ILE A 171 16.24 -19.60 -20.57
C ILE A 171 17.70 -19.26 -20.90
N LEU A 172 18.29 -18.33 -20.15
CA LEU A 172 19.63 -17.80 -20.40
C LEU A 172 20.76 -18.67 -19.86
N LEU A 173 20.50 -19.47 -18.82
CA LEU A 173 21.51 -20.26 -18.12
C LEU A 173 21.37 -21.76 -18.36
N LEU A 174 22.50 -22.46 -18.35
CA LEU A 174 22.55 -23.92 -18.33
C LEU A 174 22.22 -24.44 -16.93
N TRP A 175 21.71 -25.68 -16.85
CA TRP A 175 21.34 -26.32 -15.59
C TRP A 175 22.48 -26.31 -14.55
N GLN A 176 23.72 -26.52 -15.01
CA GLN A 176 24.90 -26.54 -14.15
C GLN A 176 25.22 -25.15 -13.55
N GLU A 177 24.82 -24.07 -14.23
CA GLU A 177 25.06 -22.69 -13.82
C GLU A 177 24.03 -22.21 -12.80
N LEU A 178 22.89 -22.90 -12.67
CA LEU A 178 21.88 -22.57 -11.67
C LEU A 178 22.34 -22.98 -10.27
N PRO A 179 22.23 -22.09 -9.26
CA PRO A 179 22.44 -22.46 -7.87
C PRO A 179 21.34 -23.41 -7.40
N LYS A 180 21.60 -24.14 -6.30
CA LYS A 180 20.66 -25.12 -5.74
C LYS A 180 19.27 -24.52 -5.47
N GLU A 181 19.21 -23.29 -4.97
CA GLU A 181 17.96 -22.57 -4.73
C GLU A 181 17.17 -22.34 -6.03
N ALA A 182 17.83 -21.96 -7.13
CA ALA A 182 17.18 -21.76 -8.43
C ALA A 182 16.69 -23.08 -9.05
N ARG A 183 17.43 -24.18 -8.88
CA ARG A 183 17.00 -25.52 -9.33
C ARG A 183 15.75 -25.99 -8.57
N LEU A 184 15.65 -25.68 -7.28
CA LEU A 184 14.45 -25.96 -6.48
C LEU A 184 13.27 -25.10 -6.92
N ASP A 185 13.50 -23.82 -7.18
CA ASP A 185 12.45 -22.93 -7.71
C ASP A 185 11.94 -23.44 -9.06
N PHE A 186 12.82 -23.87 -9.97
CA PHE A 186 12.42 -24.51 -11.23
C PHE A 186 11.55 -25.74 -10.98
N PHE A 187 11.97 -26.65 -10.08
CA PHE A 187 11.16 -27.81 -9.72
C PHE A 187 9.76 -27.42 -9.23
N GLN A 188 9.64 -26.32 -8.48
CA GLN A 188 8.34 -25.82 -8.01
C GLN A 188 7.44 -25.29 -9.12
N THR A 189 7.99 -24.93 -10.29
CA THR A 189 7.19 -24.51 -11.45
C THR A 189 6.59 -25.67 -12.25
N LEU A 190 7.05 -26.91 -12.04
CA LEU A 190 6.57 -28.10 -12.74
C LEU A 190 5.11 -28.45 -12.38
N SER A 191 4.44 -29.18 -13.27
CA SER A 191 3.08 -29.63 -13.02
C SER A 191 3.01 -30.62 -11.84
N PRO A 192 1.85 -30.75 -11.16
CA PRO A 192 1.69 -31.73 -10.09
C PRO A 192 2.03 -33.18 -10.52
N GLU A 193 1.71 -33.53 -11.77
CA GLU A 193 1.98 -34.84 -12.36
C GLU A 193 3.49 -35.07 -12.54
N GLU A 194 4.21 -34.07 -13.07
CA GLU A 194 5.66 -34.11 -13.25
C GLU A 194 6.39 -34.20 -11.91
N LYS A 195 5.96 -33.41 -10.92
CA LYS A 195 6.50 -33.47 -9.56
C LYS A 195 6.30 -34.84 -8.93
N SER A 196 5.10 -35.41 -9.06
CA SER A 196 4.79 -36.74 -8.51
C SER A 196 5.69 -37.82 -9.12
N ARG A 197 5.87 -37.81 -10.44
CA ARG A 197 6.78 -38.72 -11.15
C ARG A 197 8.23 -38.59 -10.67
N ILE A 198 8.72 -37.37 -10.45
CA ILE A 198 10.07 -37.15 -9.93
C ILE A 198 10.19 -37.67 -8.50
N TYR A 199 9.22 -37.41 -7.63
CA TYR A 199 9.26 -37.86 -6.23
C TYR A 199 9.26 -39.39 -6.07
N GLN A 200 8.68 -40.12 -7.02
CA GLN A 200 8.69 -41.59 -7.05
C GLN A 200 10.07 -42.18 -7.34
N LEU A 201 11.06 -41.37 -7.76
CA LEU A 201 12.42 -41.84 -8.00
C LEU A 201 13.16 -42.12 -6.68
N PRO A 202 13.99 -43.19 -6.64
CA PRO A 202 14.49 -43.77 -5.40
C PRO A 202 15.57 -42.92 -4.72
N ASP A 203 16.40 -42.21 -5.47
CA ASP A 203 17.52 -41.43 -4.93
C ASP A 203 17.51 -39.95 -5.36
N PRO A 204 18.16 -39.05 -4.60
CA PRO A 204 18.20 -37.62 -4.93
C PRO A 204 18.87 -37.31 -6.27
N ALA A 205 19.84 -38.10 -6.71
CA ALA A 205 20.57 -37.86 -7.96
C ALA A 205 19.69 -38.16 -9.18
N ALA A 206 18.88 -39.21 -9.12
CA ALA A 206 17.88 -39.57 -10.11
C ALA A 206 16.80 -38.49 -10.20
N ARG A 207 16.37 -37.93 -9.06
CA ARG A 207 15.42 -36.80 -9.01
C ARG A 207 15.98 -35.56 -9.69
N GLU A 208 17.23 -35.20 -9.39
CA GLU A 208 17.90 -34.07 -10.02
C GLU A 208 18.06 -34.29 -11.53
N THR A 209 18.46 -35.50 -11.94
CA THR A 209 18.62 -35.86 -13.36
C THR A 209 17.30 -35.77 -14.13
N GLU A 210 16.19 -36.25 -13.56
CA GLU A 210 14.89 -36.16 -14.22
C GLU A 210 14.38 -34.71 -14.27
N THR A 211 14.64 -33.92 -13.23
CA THR A 211 14.33 -32.48 -13.22
C THR A 211 15.13 -31.74 -14.29
N GLN A 212 16.42 -32.06 -14.44
CA GLN A 212 17.28 -31.52 -15.51
C GLN A 212 16.75 -31.86 -16.90
N LYS A 213 16.28 -33.10 -17.14
CA LYS A 213 15.70 -33.46 -18.45
C LYS A 213 14.46 -32.64 -18.78
N LEU A 214 13.64 -32.29 -17.79
CA LEU A 214 12.48 -31.42 -18.00
C LEU A 214 12.90 -29.97 -18.28
N PHE A 215 13.95 -29.50 -17.59
CA PHE A 215 14.58 -28.21 -17.87
C PHE A 215 15.09 -28.12 -19.32
N ASP A 216 15.86 -29.12 -19.77
CA ASP A 216 16.38 -29.17 -21.13
C ASP A 216 15.26 -29.22 -22.19
N LYS A 217 14.15 -29.91 -21.87
CA LYS A 217 12.95 -29.94 -22.75
C LYS A 217 12.28 -28.58 -22.84
N LEU A 218 12.22 -27.83 -21.74
CA LEU A 218 11.62 -26.49 -21.70
C LEU A 218 12.43 -25.50 -22.55
N ILE A 219 13.75 -25.51 -22.41
CA ILE A 219 14.66 -24.68 -23.23
C ILE A 219 14.53 -25.05 -24.71
N LYS A 220 14.56 -26.35 -25.06
CA LYS A 220 14.43 -26.81 -26.45
C LYS A 220 13.09 -26.42 -27.10
N LYS A 221 12.00 -26.38 -26.32
CA LYS A 221 10.68 -25.92 -26.81
C LYS A 221 10.63 -24.41 -27.05
N GLN A 222 11.45 -23.63 -26.36
CA GLN A 222 11.46 -22.16 -26.45
C GLN A 222 12.55 -21.63 -27.42
N ALA A 223 13.55 -22.44 -27.77
CA ALA A 223 14.60 -22.12 -28.75
C ALA A 223 14.12 -21.64 -30.15
N PRO A 224 12.97 -22.08 -30.71
CA PRO A 224 12.49 -21.56 -32.00
C PRO A 224 12.04 -20.09 -31.97
N VAL A 225 11.78 -19.52 -30.78
CA VAL A 225 11.23 -18.16 -30.63
C VAL A 225 12.35 -17.10 -30.57
N LEU A 226 13.55 -17.48 -30.13
CA LEU A 226 14.68 -16.55 -29.96
C LEU A 226 15.44 -16.24 -31.26
N GLN A 227 15.32 -17.05 -32.31
CA GLN A 227 15.97 -16.75 -33.60
C GLN A 227 15.25 -15.67 -34.43
N GLN A 228 14.00 -15.32 -34.09
CA GLN A 228 13.27 -14.25 -34.77
C GLN A 228 13.49 -12.86 -34.15
N GLN A 229 14.08 -12.74 -32.96
CA GLN A 229 14.31 -11.45 -32.29
C GLN A 229 15.73 -10.89 -32.46
N GLN A 230 16.65 -11.61 -33.11
CA GLN A 230 18.01 -11.13 -33.39
C GLN A 230 18.20 -10.61 -34.84
N THR A 231 17.14 -10.58 -35.65
CA THR A 231 17.20 -10.12 -37.05
C THR A 231 16.28 -8.92 -37.35
N SER A 232 15.84 -8.17 -36.34
CA SER A 232 15.04 -6.94 -36.51
C SER A 232 15.68 -5.75 -35.81
#